data_AF-C0BC21-F1
#
_entry.id   AF-C0BC21-F1
#
_cell.length_a   1.000
_cell.length_b   1.000
_cell.length_c   1.000
_cell.angle_alpha   90.00
_cell.angle_beta   90.00
_cell.angle_gamma   90.00
#
_symmetry.space_group_name_H-M   'P 1'
#
loop_
_entity.id
_entity.type
_entity.pdbx_description
1 polymer ?
#
loop_
_entity_poly.entity_id
_entity_poly.type
_entity_poly.pdbx_seq_one_letter_code
_entity_poly.pdbx_strand_id
1 'polypeptide(L)'
;MKRENTAIRLKQLMQERSLKQVDILEMTKPYCAKYDVKMNKSDLSQYVSGKVEPNQDKLFVLSRALRVNEAWLMGFDVEKEKEFSGKEASKDIDLIQKFSLLNKRDQEIVMNMIDSMLKRSED
;
A
#
# COMPACT_ATOMS: atom_id res chain seq x y z
N MET A 1 -7.34 6.64 -14.67
CA MET A 1 -6.42 6.67 -15.84
C MET A 1 -4.98 6.59 -15.35
N LYS A 2 -4.09 5.86 -16.02
CA LYS A 2 -2.65 5.84 -15.65
C LYS A 2 -2.02 7.15 -16.13
N ARG A 3 -1.45 7.92 -15.20
CA ARG A 3 -0.87 9.24 -15.49
C ARG A 3 0.66 9.20 -15.63
N GLU A 4 1.29 8.25 -14.95
CA GLU A 4 2.76 8.14 -14.86
C GLU A 4 3.21 6.67 -14.92
N ASN A 5 4.50 6.42 -14.69
CA ASN A 5 5.07 5.08 -14.51
C ASN A 5 5.92 4.98 -13.24
N THR A 6 6.36 3.76 -12.90
CA THR A 6 7.10 3.50 -11.67
C THR A 6 8.42 4.25 -11.60
N ALA A 7 9.12 4.40 -12.72
CA ALA A 7 10.38 5.14 -12.77
C ALA A 7 10.20 6.60 -12.36
N ILE A 8 9.14 7.26 -12.84
CA ILE A 8 8.82 8.65 -12.52
C ILE A 8 8.45 8.79 -11.04
N ARG A 9 7.62 7.88 -10.51
CA ARG A 9 7.23 7.88 -9.09
C ARG A 9 8.40 7.61 -8.14
N LEU A 10 9.31 6.73 -8.52
CA LEU A 10 10.55 6.49 -7.77
C LEU A 10 11.44 7.74 -7.76
N LYS A 11 11.64 8.40 -8.92
CA LYS A 11 12.40 9.66 -8.99
C LYS A 11 11.75 10.76 -8.16
N GLN A 12 10.43 10.88 -8.22
CA GLN A 12 9.66 11.81 -7.40
C GLN A 12 9.94 11.57 -5.90
N LEU A 13 9.81 10.33 -5.44
CA LEU A 13 10.10 9.98 -4.05
C LEU A 13 11.56 10.23 -3.65
N MET A 14 12.51 9.97 -4.55
CA MET A 14 13.93 10.25 -4.33
C MET A 14 14.19 11.75 -4.12
N GLN A 15 13.55 12.60 -4.92
CA GLN A 15 13.69 14.05 -4.79
C GLN A 15 13.00 14.58 -3.53
N GLU A 16 11.75 14.23 -3.29
CA GLU A 16 10.95 14.73 -2.17
C GLU A 16 11.51 14.32 -0.80
N ARG A 17 12.11 13.12 -0.72
CA ARG A 17 12.64 12.55 0.53
C ARG A 17 14.16 12.55 0.60
N SER A 18 14.84 13.18 -0.37
CA SER A 18 16.30 13.21 -0.48
C SER A 18 16.96 11.83 -0.42
N LEU A 19 16.35 10.83 -1.05
CA LEU A 19 16.81 9.44 -1.06
C LEU A 19 17.69 9.15 -2.29
N LYS A 20 18.75 8.38 -2.08
CA LYS A 20 19.52 7.72 -3.14
C LYS A 20 18.94 6.33 -3.41
N GLN A 21 19.30 5.75 -4.55
CA GLN A 21 18.91 4.36 -4.87
C GLN A 21 19.39 3.38 -3.78
N VAL A 22 20.59 3.59 -3.24
CA VAL A 22 21.11 2.75 -2.14
C VAL A 22 20.25 2.82 -0.89
N ASP A 23 19.65 3.98 -0.60
CA ASP A 23 18.79 4.17 0.57
C ASP A 23 17.47 3.41 0.40
N ILE A 24 16.85 3.52 -0.79
CA ILE A 24 15.64 2.75 -1.12
C ILE A 24 15.93 1.25 -1.01
N LEU A 25 17.06 0.78 -1.57
CA LEU A 25 17.45 -0.62 -1.47
C LEU A 25 17.59 -1.07 -0.01
N GLU A 26 18.21 -0.27 0.84
CA GLU A 26 18.32 -0.56 2.28
C GLU A 26 16.94 -0.66 2.95
N MET A 27 16.04 0.27 2.65
CA MET A 27 14.67 0.28 3.16
C MET A 27 13.86 -0.96 2.73
N THR A 28 14.18 -1.56 1.57
CA THR A 28 13.51 -2.79 1.11
C THR A 28 13.97 -4.05 1.82
N LYS A 29 15.19 -4.11 2.34
CA LYS A 29 15.78 -5.34 2.93
C LYS A 29 14.91 -6.08 3.95
N PRO A 30 14.30 -5.42 4.97
CA PRO A 30 13.45 -6.13 5.94
C PRO A 30 12.22 -6.78 5.30
N TYR A 31 11.66 -6.17 4.25
CA TYR A 31 10.51 -6.70 3.53
C TYR A 31 10.93 -7.79 2.53
N CYS A 32 12.06 -7.63 1.85
CA CYS A 32 12.68 -8.67 1.03
C CYS A 32 12.88 -9.97 1.83
N ALA A 33 13.46 -9.87 3.04
CA ALA A 33 13.67 -11.02 3.92
C ALA A 33 12.34 -11.63 4.41
N LYS A 34 11.36 -10.79 4.75
CA LYS A 34 10.05 -11.24 5.26
C LYS A 34 9.22 -11.98 4.22
N TYR A 35 9.29 -11.55 2.96
CA TYR A 35 8.42 -12.05 1.88
C TYR A 35 9.18 -12.92 0.87
N ASP A 36 10.43 -13.30 1.16
CA ASP A 36 11.32 -14.07 0.28
C ASP A 36 11.46 -13.46 -1.14
N VAL A 37 11.58 -12.13 -1.19
CA VAL A 37 11.73 -11.39 -2.45
C VAL A 37 13.18 -10.96 -2.63
N LYS A 38 13.76 -11.30 -3.77
CA LYS A 38 15.13 -10.86 -4.13
C LYS A 38 15.08 -9.51 -4.84
N MET A 39 15.82 -8.54 -4.30
CA MET A 39 16.03 -7.23 -4.93
C MET A 39 17.48 -6.79 -4.75
N ASN A 40 18.15 -6.49 -5.86
CA ASN A 40 19.55 -6.08 -5.86
C ASN A 40 19.74 -4.65 -6.42
N LYS A 41 20.97 -4.15 -6.38
CA LYS A 41 21.32 -2.82 -6.87
C LYS A 41 21.01 -2.64 -8.37
N SER A 42 21.19 -3.69 -9.19
CA SER A 42 20.91 -3.65 -10.63
C SER A 42 19.42 -3.49 -10.88
N ASP A 43 18.58 -4.28 -10.19
CA ASP A 43 17.12 -4.18 -10.27
C ASP A 43 16.65 -2.74 -10.04
N LEU A 44 17.07 -2.14 -8.93
CA LEU A 44 16.62 -0.80 -8.57
C LEU A 44 17.13 0.26 -9.56
N SER A 45 18.34 0.10 -10.08
CA SER A 45 18.88 0.98 -11.12
C SER A 45 18.07 0.89 -12.42
N GLN A 46 17.63 -0.31 -12.80
CA GLN A 46 16.77 -0.53 -13.95
C GLN A 46 15.37 0.06 -13.75
N TYR A 47 14.81 -0.01 -12.54
CA TYR A 47 13.51 0.59 -12.23
C TYR A 47 13.56 2.10 -12.27
N VAL A 48 14.58 2.71 -11.66
CA VAL A 48 14.72 4.18 -11.63
C VAL A 48 15.03 4.73 -13.02
N SER A 49 15.73 3.99 -13.87
CA SER A 49 15.94 4.39 -15.28
C SER A 49 14.72 4.16 -16.17
N GLY A 50 13.74 3.37 -15.73
CA GLY A 50 12.59 2.95 -16.53
C GLY A 50 12.93 1.91 -17.60
N LYS A 51 14.12 1.30 -17.53
CA LYS A 51 14.54 0.22 -18.45
C LYS A 51 13.69 -1.04 -18.26
N VAL A 52 13.29 -1.30 -17.01
CA VAL A 52 12.49 -2.46 -16.63
C VAL A 52 11.44 -1.98 -15.63
N GLU A 53 10.22 -2.52 -15.71
CA GLU A 53 9.19 -2.33 -14.69
C GLU A 53 9.32 -3.44 -13.63
N PRO A 54 9.18 -3.14 -12.32
CA PRO A 54 9.20 -4.18 -11.32
C PRO A 54 7.97 -5.09 -11.45
N ASN A 55 8.14 -6.38 -11.13
CA ASN A 55 7.02 -7.30 -11.01
C ASN A 55 6.20 -7.02 -9.73
N GLN A 56 5.09 -7.73 -9.56
CA GLN A 56 4.18 -7.50 -8.42
C GLN A 56 4.87 -7.66 -7.06
N ASP A 57 5.67 -8.71 -6.86
CA ASP A 57 6.36 -8.92 -5.58
C ASP A 57 7.30 -7.75 -5.23
N LYS A 58 8.01 -7.23 -6.23
CA LYS A 58 8.94 -6.10 -6.02
C LYS A 58 8.19 -4.78 -5.87
N LEU A 59 7.08 -4.57 -6.57
CA LEU A 59 6.18 -3.43 -6.36
C LEU A 59 5.59 -3.43 -4.95
N PHE A 60 5.14 -4.59 -4.48
CA PHE A 60 4.66 -4.76 -3.11
C PHE A 60 5.74 -4.41 -2.08
N VAL A 61 6.95 -4.95 -2.24
CA VAL A 61 8.08 -4.63 -1.33
C VAL A 61 8.42 -3.13 -1.36
N LEU A 62 8.53 -2.53 -2.55
CA LEU A 62 8.82 -1.11 -2.71
C LEU A 62 7.73 -0.24 -2.07
N SER A 63 6.46 -0.56 -2.29
CA SER A 63 5.34 0.21 -1.73
C SER A 63 5.31 0.17 -0.20
N ARG A 64 5.62 -0.99 0.40
CA ARG A 64 5.74 -1.15 1.87
C ARG A 64 6.94 -0.39 2.43
N ALA A 65 8.10 -0.50 1.79
CA ALA A 65 9.30 0.20 2.20
C ALA A 65 9.12 1.72 2.14
N LEU A 66 8.50 2.22 1.07
CA LEU A 66 8.31 3.64 0.81
C LEU A 66 7.00 4.18 1.39
N ARG A 67 6.18 3.36 2.06
CA ARG A 67 4.90 3.75 2.66
C ARG A 67 3.98 4.49 1.67
N VAL A 68 3.91 3.98 0.45
CA VAL A 68 3.03 4.52 -0.60
C VAL A 68 2.04 3.47 -1.06
N ASN A 69 0.97 3.92 -1.70
CA ASN A 69 0.05 3.03 -2.39
C ASN A 69 0.76 2.37 -3.58
N GLU A 70 0.60 1.06 -3.74
CA GLU A 70 1.21 0.31 -4.83
C GLU A 70 0.67 0.77 -6.20
N ALA A 71 -0.64 1.04 -6.30
CA ALA A 71 -1.23 1.58 -7.52
C ALA A 71 -0.72 3.00 -7.83
N TRP A 72 -0.53 3.84 -6.82
CA TRP A 72 0.11 5.13 -7.03
C TRP A 72 1.53 4.98 -7.56
N LEU A 73 2.31 4.06 -6.98
CA LEU A 73 3.67 3.76 -7.40
C LEU A 73 3.71 3.24 -8.84
N MET A 74 2.74 2.43 -9.25
CA MET A 74 2.56 1.99 -10.65
C MET A 74 2.15 3.12 -11.61
N GLY A 75 1.80 4.31 -11.09
CA GLY A 75 1.45 5.50 -11.87
C GLY A 75 -0.05 5.74 -12.05
N PHE A 76 -0.90 5.04 -11.30
CA PHE A 76 -2.33 5.34 -11.26
C PHE A 76 -2.61 6.62 -10.47
N ASP A 77 -3.73 7.25 -10.81
CA ASP A 77 -4.25 8.44 -10.16
C ASP A 77 -5.07 8.07 -8.93
N VAL A 78 -4.35 7.74 -7.86
CA VAL A 78 -4.90 7.43 -6.53
C VAL A 78 -4.07 8.15 -5.47
N GLU A 79 -4.48 8.09 -4.20
CA GLU A 79 -3.71 8.70 -3.12
C GLU A 79 -2.32 8.06 -2.98
N LYS A 80 -1.33 8.93 -2.79
CA LYS A 80 0.09 8.54 -2.71
C LYS A 80 0.38 7.76 -1.45
N GLU A 81 0.00 8.34 -0.31
CA GLU A 81 0.33 7.76 0.98
C GLU A 81 -0.60 6.60 1.24
N LYS A 82 -0.02 5.49 1.70
CA LYS A 82 -0.83 4.42 2.24
C LYS A 82 -0.99 4.74 3.70
N GLU A 83 -2.16 5.25 4.08
CA GLU A 83 -2.53 5.41 5.49
C GLU A 83 -2.58 4.02 6.13
N PHE A 84 -1.43 3.57 6.63
CA PHE A 84 -1.38 2.53 7.64
C PHE A 84 -1.31 3.25 8.99
N SER A 85 -2.37 3.99 9.35
CA SER A 85 -2.40 4.51 10.71
C SER A 85 -2.64 3.29 11.62
N GLY A 86 -1.67 3.01 12.50
CA GLY A 86 -1.83 1.95 13.51
C GLY A 86 -3.05 2.19 14.41
N LYS A 87 -3.54 3.44 14.45
CA LYS A 87 -4.76 3.83 15.15
C LYS A 87 -6.03 3.37 14.41
N GLU A 88 -6.10 3.45 13.09
CA GLU A 88 -7.23 2.91 12.32
C GLU A 88 -7.22 1.39 12.32
N ALA A 89 -6.05 0.78 12.11
CA ALA A 89 -5.93 -0.67 12.22
C ALA A 89 -6.36 -1.18 13.61
N SER A 90 -6.05 -0.45 14.70
CA SER A 90 -6.53 -0.81 16.04
C SER A 90 -8.05 -0.65 16.21
N LYS A 91 -8.67 0.33 15.55
CA LYS A 91 -10.12 0.53 15.58
C LYS A 91 -10.83 -0.56 14.77
N ASP A 92 -10.27 -0.93 13.62
CA ASP A 92 -10.79 -2.02 12.79
C ASP A 92 -10.73 -3.36 13.55
N ILE A 93 -9.61 -3.63 14.23
CA ILE A 93 -9.46 -4.82 15.07
C ILE A 93 -10.47 -4.81 16.24
N ASP A 94 -10.61 -3.69 16.95
CA ASP A 94 -11.56 -3.55 18.06
C ASP A 94 -13.02 -3.74 17.60
N LEU A 95 -13.38 -3.18 16.44
CA LEU A 95 -14.71 -3.33 15.84
C LEU A 95 -15.00 -4.80 15.48
N ILE A 96 -14.06 -5.47 14.79
CA ILE A 96 -14.20 -6.89 14.42
C ILE A 96 -14.31 -7.77 15.66
N GLN A 97 -13.51 -7.51 16.70
CA GLN A 97 -13.58 -8.24 17.95
C GLN A 97 -14.94 -8.07 18.63
N LYS A 98 -15.43 -6.83 18.78
CA LYS A 98 -16.75 -6.56 19.37
C LYS A 98 -17.86 -7.24 18.58
N PHE A 99 -17.81 -7.17 17.25
CA PHE A 99 -18.79 -7.82 16.38
C PHE A 99 -18.78 -9.36 16.55
N SER A 100 -17.59 -9.96 16.69
CA SER A 100 -17.45 -11.41 16.90
C SER A 100 -18.01 -11.91 18.24
N LEU A 101 -18.11 -11.03 19.24
CA LEU A 101 -18.70 -11.33 20.55
C LEU A 101 -20.23 -11.30 20.55
N LEU A 102 -20.85 -10.73 19.50
CA LEU A 102 -22.30 -10.69 19.36
C LEU A 102 -22.86 -12.06 18.96
N ASN A 103 -24.11 -12.32 19.32
CA ASN A 103 -24.84 -13.48 18.82
C ASN A 103 -25.29 -13.25 17.36
N LYS A 104 -25.72 -14.32 16.69
CA LYS A 104 -26.12 -14.27 15.26
C LYS A 104 -27.21 -13.25 14.96
N ARG A 105 -28.22 -13.12 15.83
CA ARG A 105 -29.33 -12.17 15.63
C ARG A 105 -28.81 -10.73 15.65
N ASP A 106 -27.97 -10.41 16.62
CA ASP A 106 -27.44 -9.04 16.78
C ASP A 106 -26.43 -8.69 15.69
N GLN A 107 -25.63 -9.66 15.23
CA GLN A 107 -24.78 -9.49 14.05
C GLN A 107 -25.61 -9.15 12.80
N GLU A 108 -26.72 -9.85 12.58
CA GLU A 108 -27.60 -9.61 11.44
C GLU A 108 -28.25 -8.22 11.48
N ILE A 109 -28.64 -7.74 12.67
CA ILE A 109 -29.15 -6.37 12.86
C ILE A 109 -28.08 -5.33 12.49
N VAL A 110 -26.86 -5.51 12.97
CA VAL A 110 -25.75 -4.58 12.67
C VAL A 110 -25.44 -4.56 11.17
N MET A 111 -25.42 -5.72 10.50
CA MET A 111 -25.20 -5.79 9.05
C MET A 111 -26.30 -5.07 8.28
N ASN A 112 -27.58 -5.32 8.60
CA ASN A 112 -28.70 -4.63 7.97
C ASN A 112 -28.65 -3.11 8.17
N MET A 113 -28.18 -2.65 9.33
CA MET A 113 -27.98 -1.23 9.61
C MET A 113 -26.86 -0.63 8.75
N ILE A 114 -25.72 -1.33 8.63
CA ILE A 114 -24.61 -0.93 7.77
C ILE A 114 -25.08 -0.82 6.31
N ASP A 115 -25.76 -1.84 5.79
CA ASP A 115 -26.26 -1.87 4.42
C ASP A 115 -27.24 -0.72 4.16
N SER A 116 -28.10 -0.40 5.12
CA SER A 116 -29.04 0.73 5.04
C SER A 116 -28.34 2.09 5.09
N MET A 117 -27.20 2.21 5.76
CA MET A 117 -26.40 3.44 5.76
C MET A 117 -25.63 3.62 4.46
N LEU A 118 -25.05 2.55 3.92
CA LEU A 118 -24.29 2.59 2.66
C LEU A 118 -25.17 2.91 1.45
N LYS A 119 -26.37 2.33 1.38
CA LYS A 119 -27.34 2.67 0.32
C LYS A 119 -27.73 4.16 0.31
N ARG A 120 -27.75 4.82 1.47
CA ARG A 120 -28.08 6.26 1.58
C ARG A 120 -26.94 7.18 1.15
N SER A 121 -25.72 6.69 1.05
CA SER A 121 -24.56 7.48 0.59
C SER A 121 -24.33 7.44 -0.92
N GLU A 122 -25.13 6.63 -1.65
CA GLU A 122 -25.06 6.50 -3.11
C GLU A 122 -26.10 7.34 -3.86
N ASP A 123 -27.03 7.99 -3.14
CA ASP A 123 -28.02 8.97 -3.64
C ASP A 123 -27.53 10.42 -3.42
#